data_AF-A0A4R0P5I0-F1
#
_entry.id   AF-A0A4R0P5I0-F1
#
_cell.length_a   1.000
_cell.length_b   1.000
_cell.length_c   1.000
_cell.angle_alpha   90.00
_cell.angle_beta   90.00
_cell.angle_gamma   90.00
#
_symmetry.space_group_name_H-M   'P 1'
#
loop_
_entity.id
_entity.type
_entity.pdbx_description
1 polymer ?
#
loop_
_entity_poly.entity_id
_entity_poly.type
_entity_poly.pdbx_seq_one_letter_code
_entity_poly.pdbx_strand_id
1 'polypeptide(L)'
;MTVEDAVLFSVQWWTEPLGSWMAWTRATIAFFLFIFLSIAAMGVWEFYAPGGAPRRGIFAIDTTRGDRLFISLLGSAFIFIAWLFFFGTPLWWPLAFCAIWTVFVFRYA
;
A
#
# COMPACT_ATOMS: atom_id res chain seq x y z
N MET A 1 17.34 -3.65 -31.16
CA MET A 1 17.19 -3.20 -29.76
C MET A 1 17.78 -4.31 -28.92
N THR A 2 19.04 -4.15 -28.54
CA THR A 2 19.74 -5.11 -27.68
C THR A 2 19.00 -5.13 -26.34
N VAL A 3 18.57 -6.32 -25.92
CA VAL A 3 18.10 -6.54 -24.55
C VAL A 3 19.33 -6.33 -23.68
N GLU A 4 19.55 -5.08 -23.26
CA GLU A 4 20.56 -4.76 -22.26
C GLU A 4 20.18 -5.51 -20.99
N ASP A 5 21.15 -6.19 -20.38
CA ASP A 5 20.96 -7.05 -19.21
C ASP A 5 20.27 -6.24 -18.10
N ALA A 6 18.95 -6.40 -17.95
CA ALA A 6 18.19 -5.75 -16.90
C ALA A 6 18.74 -6.24 -15.56
N VAL A 7 19.59 -5.40 -14.93
CA VAL A 7 20.19 -5.69 -13.63
C VAL A 7 19.06 -5.91 -12.64
N LEU A 8 19.09 -7.03 -11.91
CA LEU A 8 18.05 -7.39 -10.96
C LEU A 8 17.80 -6.23 -9.98
N PHE A 9 16.53 -5.85 -9.82
CA PHE A 9 16.05 -4.74 -8.97
C PHE A 9 16.43 -3.31 -9.40
N SER A 10 16.94 -3.11 -10.61
CA SER A 10 17.09 -1.78 -11.22
C SER A 10 15.74 -1.11 -11.52
N VAL A 11 15.74 0.20 -11.73
CA VAL A 11 14.53 0.97 -12.11
C VAL A 11 13.90 0.38 -13.38
N GLN A 12 14.74 0.06 -14.36
CA GLN A 12 14.35 -0.55 -15.64
C GLN A 12 13.64 -1.88 -15.39
N TRP A 13 14.25 -2.77 -14.61
CA TRP A 13 13.68 -4.07 -14.25
C TRP A 13 12.26 -3.94 -13.67
N TRP A 14 12.01 -2.93 -12.83
CA TRP A 14 10.70 -2.67 -12.24
C TRP A 14 9.67 -2.10 -13.23
N THR A 15 10.09 -1.28 -14.19
CA THR A 15 9.22 -0.53 -15.12
C THR A 15 9.02 -1.17 -16.48
N GLU A 16 9.79 -2.21 -16.82
CA GLU A 16 9.66 -2.91 -18.09
C GLU A 16 8.28 -3.59 -18.22
N PRO A 17 7.60 -3.44 -19.38
CA PRO A 17 6.35 -4.12 -19.65
C PRO A 17 6.58 -5.62 -19.88
N LEU A 18 5.77 -6.45 -19.24
CA LEU A 18 5.86 -7.92 -19.30
C LEU A 18 5.11 -8.54 -20.50
N GLY A 19 4.34 -7.75 -21.25
CA GLY A 19 3.56 -8.22 -22.40
C GLY A 19 3.07 -7.07 -23.28
N SER A 20 2.42 -7.41 -24.39
CA SER A 20 1.99 -6.46 -25.43
C SER A 20 0.55 -5.95 -25.27
N TRP A 21 -0.31 -6.69 -24.57
CA TRP A 21 -1.74 -6.38 -24.48
C TRP A 21 -2.07 -5.28 -23.45
N MET A 22 -1.33 -5.27 -22.35
CA MET A 22 -1.38 -4.24 -21.33
C MET A 22 0.04 -4.03 -20.82
N ALA A 23 0.43 -2.78 -20.60
CA ALA A 23 1.74 -2.41 -20.07
C ALA A 23 1.86 -2.78 -18.57
N TRP A 24 1.64 -4.06 -18.25
CA TRP A 24 1.86 -4.63 -16.92
C TRP A 24 3.35 -4.60 -16.65
N THR A 25 3.74 -3.76 -15.71
CA THR A 25 5.10 -3.74 -15.19
C THR A 25 5.20 -4.62 -13.96
N ARG A 26 6.42 -5.00 -13.57
CA ARG A 26 6.65 -5.72 -12.32
C ARG A 26 6.16 -4.92 -11.11
N ALA A 27 6.31 -3.60 -11.16
CA ALA A 27 5.79 -2.70 -10.15
C ALA A 27 4.25 -2.78 -10.02
N THR A 28 3.53 -2.82 -11.14
CA THR A 28 2.07 -2.98 -11.13
C THR A 28 1.66 -4.33 -10.54
N ILE A 29 2.33 -5.42 -10.91
CA ILE A 29 2.07 -6.75 -10.32
C ILE A 29 2.32 -6.74 -8.81
N ALA A 30 3.43 -6.14 -8.37
CA ALA A 30 3.75 -6.05 -6.94
C ALA A 30 2.69 -5.26 -6.16
N PHE A 31 2.14 -4.18 -6.72
CA PHE A 31 1.03 -3.44 -6.12
C PHE A 31 -0.22 -4.30 -5.97
N PHE A 32 -0.65 -5.00 -7.03
CA PHE A 32 -1.81 -5.88 -6.93
C PHE A 32 -1.59 -7.02 -5.94
N LEU A 33 -0.41 -7.64 -5.94
CA LEU A 33 -0.04 -8.65 -4.95
C LEU A 33 -0.17 -8.10 -3.53
N PHE A 34 0.33 -6.88 -3.28
CA PHE A 34 0.20 -6.21 -1.99
C PHE A 34 -1.27 -5.99 -1.58
N ILE A 35 -2.13 -5.58 -2.51
CA ILE A 35 -3.58 -5.43 -2.24
C ILE A 35 -4.21 -6.79 -1.93
N PHE A 36 -3.94 -7.83 -2.72
CA PHE A 36 -4.45 -9.18 -2.46
C PHE A 36 -3.98 -9.71 -1.10
N LEU A 37 -2.71 -9.51 -0.75
CA LEU A 37 -2.17 -9.88 0.57
C LEU A 37 -2.83 -9.09 1.70
N SER A 38 -3.09 -7.80 1.50
CA SER A 38 -3.77 -6.96 2.49
C SER A 38 -5.21 -7.45 2.73
N ILE A 39 -5.95 -7.78 1.67
CA ILE A 39 -7.30 -8.35 1.78
C ILE A 39 -7.25 -9.74 2.40
N ALA A 40 -6.32 -10.60 1.99
CA ALA A 40 -6.15 -11.94 2.55
C ALA A 40 -5.82 -11.88 4.05
N ALA A 41 -4.94 -10.97 4.48
CA ALA A 41 -4.62 -10.74 5.88
C ALA A 41 -5.88 -10.34 6.69
N MET A 42 -6.76 -9.52 6.11
CA MET A 42 -8.04 -9.18 6.74
C MET A 42 -8.99 -10.38 6.83
N GLY A 43 -9.03 -11.23 5.80
CA GLY A 43 -9.79 -12.48 5.83
C GLY A 43 -9.30 -13.44 6.92
N VAL A 44 -7.98 -13.60 7.04
CA VAL A 44 -7.36 -14.39 8.11
C VAL A 44 -7.67 -13.79 9.48
N TRP A 45 -7.61 -12.47 9.64
CA TRP A 45 -7.95 -11.81 10.90
C TRP A 45 -9.41 -12.04 11.28
N GLU A 46 -10.35 -11.87 10.35
CA GLU A 46 -11.77 -12.07 10.62
C GLU A 46 -12.07 -13.53 11.01
N PHE A 47 -11.34 -14.49 10.43
CA PHE A 47 -11.43 -15.90 10.82
C PHE A 47 -11.03 -16.13 12.28
N TYR A 48 -9.96 -15.49 12.76
CA TYR A 48 -9.50 -15.66 14.15
C TYR A 48 -10.27 -14.82 15.18
N ALA A 49 -10.77 -13.65 14.79
CA ALA A 49 -11.44 -12.71 15.71
C ALA A 49 -12.74 -12.17 15.09
N PRO A 50 -13.81 -12.97 15.03
CA PRO A 50 -15.03 -12.60 14.33
C PRO A 50 -15.73 -11.38 14.95
N GLY A 51 -16.39 -10.57 14.10
CA GLY A 51 -17.37 -9.58 14.53
C GLY A 51 -17.08 -8.14 14.11
N GLY A 52 -16.09 -7.89 13.24
CA GLY A 52 -15.76 -6.55 12.70
C GLY A 52 -15.33 -5.48 13.71
N ALA A 53 -15.57 -5.70 15.01
CA ALA A 53 -15.35 -4.84 16.18
C ALA A 53 -15.47 -3.34 15.84
N PRO A 54 -16.68 -2.86 15.48
CA PRO A 54 -16.90 -1.43 15.26
C PRO A 54 -16.49 -0.68 16.53
N ARG A 55 -15.54 0.23 16.39
CA ARG A 55 -15.17 1.15 17.47
C ARG A 55 -15.30 2.57 16.95
N ARG A 56 -15.77 3.43 17.84
CA ARG A 56 -15.76 4.88 17.64
C ARG A 56 -14.38 5.41 18.00
N GLY A 57 -13.53 5.57 16.99
CA GLY A 57 -12.18 6.08 17.15
C GLY A 57 -12.08 7.60 17.18
N ILE A 58 -10.86 8.11 17.05
CA ILE A 58 -10.55 9.55 17.01
C ILE A 58 -11.26 10.28 15.86
N PHE A 59 -11.54 9.58 14.76
CA PHE A 59 -12.28 10.14 13.63
C PHE A 59 -13.79 10.32 13.88
N ALA A 60 -14.28 9.96 15.08
CA ALA A 60 -15.67 10.06 15.54
C ALA A 60 -16.71 9.30 14.71
N ILE A 61 -16.27 8.58 13.67
CA ILE A 61 -17.03 7.62 12.87
C ILE A 61 -16.87 6.22 13.45
N ASP A 62 -17.88 5.38 13.27
CA ASP A 62 -17.77 3.96 13.58
C ASP A 62 -16.97 3.29 12.47
N THR A 63 -15.72 2.93 12.75
CA THR A 63 -14.86 2.23 11.78
C THR A 63 -14.89 0.74 12.05
N THR A 64 -15.18 -0.05 11.01
CA THR A 64 -14.87 -1.48 11.00
C THR A 64 -13.37 -1.69 10.78
N ARG A 65 -12.88 -2.91 11.00
CA ARG A 65 -11.47 -3.22 10.70
C ARG A 65 -11.13 -3.01 9.21
N GLY A 66 -12.06 -3.33 8.31
CA GLY A 66 -11.92 -3.08 6.87
C GLY A 66 -11.72 -1.60 6.56
N ASP A 67 -12.51 -0.75 7.21
CA ASP A 67 -12.42 0.70 7.05
C ASP A 67 -11.06 1.23 7.53
N ARG A 68 -10.50 0.68 8.62
CA ARG A 68 -9.15 1.04 9.10
C ARG A 68 -8.06 0.70 8.10
N LEU A 69 -8.13 -0.48 7.47
CA LEU A 69 -7.19 -0.83 6.40
C LEU A 69 -7.32 0.15 5.24
N PHE A 70 -8.54 0.44 4.79
CA PHE A 70 -8.77 1.38 3.69
C PHE A 70 -8.25 2.79 4.01
N ILE A 71 -8.53 3.33 5.21
CA ILE A 71 -8.03 4.63 5.67
C ILE A 71 -6.49 4.64 5.74
N SER A 72 -5.88 3.54 6.17
CA SER A 72 -4.41 3.44 6.22
C SER A 72 -3.79 3.46 4.82
N LEU A 73 -4.37 2.76 3.86
CA LEU A 73 -3.92 2.75 2.46
C LEU A 73 -4.14 4.10 1.78
N LEU A 74 -5.32 4.69 1.94
CA LEU A 74 -5.66 5.99 1.38
C LEU A 74 -4.78 7.10 1.95
N GLY A 75 -4.60 7.14 3.27
CA GLY A 75 -3.72 8.11 3.91
C GLY A 75 -2.25 7.93 3.49
N SER A 76 -1.79 6.69 3.32
CA SER A 76 -0.45 6.43 2.78
C SER A 76 -0.28 7.00 1.37
N ALA A 77 -1.26 6.84 0.48
CA ALA A 77 -1.22 7.42 -0.85
C ALA A 77 -1.09 8.96 -0.81
N PHE A 78 -1.86 9.64 0.08
CA PHE A 78 -1.74 11.08 0.27
C PHE A 78 -0.37 11.51 0.84
N ILE A 79 0.19 10.74 1.78
CA ILE A 79 1.53 10.99 2.32
C ILE A 79 2.58 10.93 1.20
N PHE A 80 2.51 9.92 0.32
CA PHE A 80 3.41 9.79 -0.82
C PHE A 80 3.28 10.94 -1.82
N ILE A 81 2.04 11.33 -2.15
CA ILE A 81 1.79 12.47 -3.07
C ILE A 81 2.31 13.78 -2.47
N ALA A 82 2.00 14.05 -1.20
CA ALA A 82 2.49 15.24 -0.51
C ALA A 82 4.03 15.25 -0.45
N TRP A 83 4.65 14.12 -0.14
CA TRP A 83 6.10 14.01 -0.10
C TRP A 83 6.74 14.30 -1.46
N LEU A 84 6.20 13.71 -2.54
CA LEU A 84 6.69 13.95 -3.89
C LEU A 84 6.54 15.42 -4.30
N PHE A 85 5.44 16.07 -3.88
CA PHE A 85 5.21 17.49 -4.17
C PHE A 85 6.24 18.41 -3.50
N PHE A 86 6.63 18.13 -2.24
CA PHE A 86 7.53 19.00 -1.49
C PHE A 86 9.01 18.62 -1.57
N PHE A 87 9.34 17.33 -1.55
CA PHE A 87 10.71 16.82 -1.38
C PHE A 87 11.21 15.98 -2.55
N GLY A 88 10.31 15.35 -3.32
CA GLY A 88 10.69 14.47 -4.42
C GLY A 88 11.30 13.13 -3.95
N THR A 89 12.32 12.64 -4.65
CA THR A 89 13.05 11.40 -4.31
C THR A 89 14.20 11.70 -3.34
N PRO A 90 14.60 10.74 -2.48
CA PRO A 90 14.18 9.34 -2.37
C PRO A 90 12.94 9.08 -1.50
N LEU A 91 12.28 7.94 -1.75
CA LEU A 91 10.97 7.58 -1.17
C LEU A 91 11.03 6.74 0.12
N TRP A 92 12.19 6.64 0.77
CA TRP A 92 12.34 5.88 2.01
C TRP A 92 11.67 6.56 3.22
N TRP A 93 11.74 7.89 3.27
CA TRP A 93 11.09 8.66 4.33
C TRP A 93 9.56 8.63 4.29
N PRO A 94 8.87 8.83 3.15
CA PRO A 94 7.42 8.72 3.11
C PRO A 94 6.96 7.30 3.45
N LEU A 95 7.73 6.27 3.09
CA LEU A 95 7.45 4.89 3.50
C LEU A 95 7.46 4.73 5.03
N ALA A 96 8.44 5.30 5.73
CA ALA A 96 8.48 5.28 7.19
C ALA A 96 7.27 6.02 7.80
N PHE A 97 6.89 7.18 7.24
CA PHE A 97 5.69 7.90 7.68
C PHE A 97 4.41 7.11 7.45
N CYS A 98 4.29 6.36 6.34
CA CYS A 98 3.15 5.49 6.07
C CYS A 98 3.04 4.35 7.08
N ALA A 99 4.18 3.78 7.52
CA ALA A 99 4.19 2.77 8.58
C ALA A 99 3.68 3.33 9.91
N ILE A 100 4.16 4.52 10.31
CA ILE A 100 3.69 5.23 11.52
C ILE A 100 2.20 5.54 11.40
N TRP A 101 1.75 6.05 10.24
CA TRP A 101 0.35 6.34 9.96
C TRP A 101 -0.53 5.10 10.07
N THR A 102 -0.11 3.98 9.49
CA THR A 102 -0.86 2.72 9.55
C THR A 102 -1.02 2.24 10.98
N VAL A 103 0.05 2.26 11.78
CA VAL A 103 -0.01 1.90 13.21
C VAL A 103 -0.96 2.84 13.98
N PHE A 104 -0.89 4.14 13.69
CA PHE A 104 -1.78 5.13 14.29
C PHE A 104 -3.26 4.82 13.96
N VAL A 105 -3.59 4.58 12.70
CA VAL A 105 -4.96 4.25 12.28
C VAL A 105 -5.47 2.98 12.95
N PHE A 106 -4.69 1.89 12.95
CA PHE A 106 -5.14 0.65 13.60
C PHE A 106 -5.31 0.80 15.11
N ARG A 107 -4.50 1.65 15.76
CA ARG A 107 -4.53 1.85 17.22
C ARG A 107 -5.64 2.80 17.69
N TYR A 108 -6.00 3.79 16.86
CA TYR A 108 -6.81 4.94 17.28
C TYR A 108 -8.05 5.24 16.44
N ALA A 109 -8.16 4.73 15.21
CA ALA A 109 -9.44 4.76 14.48
C ALA A 109 -10.44 3.80 15.13
#